data_AF-A0A6S7KV08-F1
#
_entry.id   AF-A0A6S7KV08-F1
#
_cell.length_a   1.000
_cell.length_b   1.000
_cell.length_c   1.000
_cell.angle_alpha   90.00
_cell.angle_beta   90.00
_cell.angle_gamma   90.00
#
_symmetry.space_group_name_H-M   'P 1'
#
loop_
_entity.id
_entity.type
_entity.pdbx_description
1 polymer ?
#
loop_
_entity_poly.entity_id
_entity_poly.type
_entity_poly.pdbx_seq_one_letter_code
_entity_poly.pdbx_strand_id
1 'polypeptide(L)'
;MFVRPTCCWKLDWDELESNQQDFNSLCKVLNEKDLSLILKSEVDDASASTHPQACYLIMASSNSTLLIKPVVMQELMLPSNFPSLSEKTSQQSTEIIEDCLDM
;
A
#
# COMPACT_ATOMS: atom_id res chain seq x y z
N MET A 1 12.23 2.42 -11.62
CA MET A 1 12.09 3.85 -11.29
C MET A 1 12.17 3.97 -9.78
N PHE A 2 13.05 4.80 -9.24
CA PHE A 2 13.18 5.03 -7.80
C PHE A 2 12.58 6.40 -7.48
N VAL A 3 11.63 6.45 -6.57
CA VAL A 3 11.02 7.70 -6.09
C VAL A 3 11.72 8.08 -4.79
N ARG A 4 12.17 9.33 -4.65
CA ARG A 4 12.83 9.84 -3.44
C ARG A 4 11.93 10.86 -2.74
N PRO A 5 11.87 10.88 -1.40
CA PRO A 5 11.18 11.94 -0.67
C PRO A 5 11.82 13.28 -0.99
N THR A 6 11.02 14.28 -1.37
CA THR A 6 11.48 15.66 -1.57
C THR A 6 11.33 16.45 -0.26
N CYS A 7 12.36 17.21 0.12
CA CYS A 7 12.26 18.15 1.23
C CYS A 7 11.53 19.41 0.76
N CYS A 8 10.20 19.42 0.87
CA CYS A 8 9.31 20.46 0.34
C CYS A 8 9.62 21.90 0.77
N TRP A 9 10.37 22.11 1.85
CA TRP A 9 10.75 23.44 2.36
C TRP A 9 11.97 24.07 1.67
N LYS A 10 12.65 23.33 0.78
CA LYS A 10 13.78 23.84 0.00
C LYS A 10 13.48 24.08 -1.48
N LEU A 11 12.29 23.69 -1.93
CA LEU A 11 11.89 23.79 -3.33
C LEU A 11 11.39 25.20 -3.62
N ASP A 12 11.71 25.71 -4.82
CA ASP A 12 11.04 26.89 -5.33
C ASP A 12 9.62 26.55 -5.84
N TRP A 13 8.87 27.57 -6.25
CA TRP A 13 7.49 27.40 -6.69
C TRP A 13 7.36 26.58 -7.96
N ASP A 14 8.30 26.72 -8.90
CA ASP A 14 8.28 26.02 -10.18
C ASP A 14 8.58 24.52 -9.95
N GLU A 15 9.52 24.21 -9.07
CA GLU A 15 9.82 22.85 -8.63
C GLU A 15 8.65 22.20 -7.90
N LEU A 16 7.94 22.95 -7.04
CA LEU A 16 6.76 22.45 -6.34
C LEU A 16 5.61 22.13 -7.31
N GLU A 17 5.36 23.00 -8.29
CA GLU A 17 4.37 22.78 -9.33
C GLU A 17 4.73 21.55 -10.18
N SER A 18 5.99 21.44 -10.62
CA SER A 18 6.47 20.27 -11.36
C SER A 18 6.29 18.99 -10.55
N ASN A 19 6.64 19.01 -9.25
CA ASN A 19 6.49 17.85 -8.38
C ASN A 19 5.02 17.43 -8.21
N GLN A 20 4.10 18.40 -8.12
CA GLN A 20 2.68 18.14 -8.06
C GLN A 20 2.15 17.49 -9.36
N GLN A 21 2.63 17.93 -10.53
CA GLN A 21 2.28 17.32 -11.82
C GLN A 21 2.84 15.90 -11.94
N ASP A 22 4.07 15.68 -11.50
CA ASP A 22 4.69 14.34 -11.48
C ASP A 22 3.93 13.39 -10.56
N PHE A 23 3.53 13.86 -9.38
CA PHE A 23 2.72 13.10 -8.43
C PHE A 23 1.35 12.70 -9.01
N ASN A 24 0.65 13.65 -9.64
CA ASN A 24 -0.62 13.37 -10.30
C ASN A 24 -0.47 12.35 -11.44
N SER A 25 0.60 12.49 -12.23
CA SER A 25 0.93 11.56 -13.31
C SER A 25 1.24 10.16 -12.79
N LEU A 26 1.98 10.06 -11.68
CA LEU A 26 2.23 8.79 -11.00
C LEU A 26 0.93 8.12 -10.55
N CYS A 27 0.05 8.83 -9.85
CA CYS A 27 -1.24 8.31 -9.41
C CYS A 27 -2.08 7.80 -10.58
N LYS A 28 -2.14 8.58 -11.68
CA LYS A 28 -2.86 8.20 -12.89
C LYS A 28 -2.31 6.90 -13.49
N VAL A 29 -0.99 6.80 -13.66
CA VAL A 29 -0.36 5.59 -14.22
C VAL A 29 -0.59 4.37 -13.34
N LEU A 30 -0.52 4.51 -12.02
CA LEU A 30 -0.79 3.42 -11.09
C LEU A 30 -2.24 2.92 -11.22
N ASN A 31 -3.22 3.82 -11.27
CA ASN A 31 -4.63 3.46 -11.43
C ASN A 31 -4.91 2.82 -12.81
N GLU A 32 -4.47 3.45 -13.91
CA GLU A 32 -4.75 2.98 -15.27
C GLU A 32 -4.16 1.60 -15.56
N LYS A 33 -3.07 1.25 -14.88
CA LYS A 33 -2.38 -0.04 -15.05
C LYS A 33 -2.66 -1.04 -13.93
N ASP A 34 -3.53 -0.71 -12.99
CA ASP A 34 -3.82 -1.51 -11.80
C ASP A 34 -2.54 -1.94 -11.05
N LEU A 35 -1.65 -0.96 -10.84
CA LEU A 35 -0.35 -1.16 -10.18
C LEU A 35 -0.38 -0.58 -8.76
N SER A 36 0.34 -1.26 -7.86
CA SER A 36 0.65 -0.78 -6.52
C SER A 36 2.16 -0.74 -6.31
N LEU A 37 2.63 0.15 -5.43
CA LEU A 37 4.05 0.23 -5.07
C LEU A 37 4.28 -0.46 -3.74
N ILE A 38 5.45 -1.07 -3.58
CA ILE A 38 5.91 -1.58 -2.29
C ILE A 38 7.00 -0.62 -1.80
N LEU A 39 6.77 -0.04 -0.63
CA LEU A 39 7.75 0.79 0.06
C LEU A 39 8.42 -0.03 1.15
N LYS A 40 9.75 -0.05 1.13
CA LYS A 40 10.57 -0.72 2.14
C LYS A 40 11.24 0.35 2.98
N SER A 41 11.16 0.25 4.30
CA SER A 41 11.96 1.14 5.16
C SER A 41 13.44 0.81 4.97
N GLU A 42 14.23 1.81 4.63
CA GLU A 42 15.69 1.72 4.73
C GLU A 42 16.05 1.86 6.22
N VAL A 43 16.85 0.92 6.72
CA VAL A 43 17.43 0.99 8.06
C VAL A 43 18.92 1.19 7.85
N ASP A 44 19.44 2.35 8.26
CA ASP A 44 20.81 2.79 7.96
C ASP A 44 21.90 2.06 8.78
N ASP A 45 21.51 1.18 9.71
CA ASP A 45 22.44 0.54 10.62
C ASP A 45 22.98 -0.79 10.09
N ALA A 46 24.30 -0.87 9.92
CA ALA A 46 25.03 -2.10 9.60
C ALA A 46 24.88 -3.23 10.66
N SER A 47 24.25 -2.94 11.80
CA SER A 47 23.88 -3.88 12.87
C SER A 47 22.42 -4.37 12.78
N ALA A 48 21.64 -3.94 11.78
CA ALA A 48 20.20 -4.13 11.68
C ALA A 48 19.75 -5.55 11.22
N SER A 49 20.64 -6.53 11.12
CA SER A 49 20.27 -7.88 10.65
C SER A 49 19.27 -8.61 11.54
N THR A 50 18.91 -8.05 12.71
CA THR A 50 17.98 -8.62 13.68
C THR A 50 16.67 -7.84 13.84
N HIS A 51 16.50 -6.69 13.19
CA HIS A 51 15.27 -5.90 13.32
C HIS A 51 14.30 -6.17 12.18
N PRO A 52 13.00 -6.31 12.48
CA PRO A 52 11.97 -6.53 11.47
C PRO A 52 11.91 -5.35 10.51
N GLN A 53 11.84 -5.63 9.21
CA GLN A 53 11.86 -4.60 8.18
C GLN A 53 10.44 -4.17 7.84
N ALA A 54 10.09 -2.92 8.17
CA ALA A 54 8.79 -2.38 7.83
C ALA A 54 8.60 -2.28 6.30
N CYS A 55 7.52 -2.90 5.82
CA CYS A 55 7.08 -2.80 4.44
C CYS A 55 5.66 -2.23 4.37
N TYR A 56 5.40 -1.45 3.33
CA TYR A 56 4.13 -0.78 3.10
C TYR A 56 3.68 -0.99 1.67
N LEU A 57 2.38 -1.18 1.49
CA LEU A 57 1.72 -1.13 0.20
C LEU A 57 1.22 0.29 -0.02
N ILE A 58 1.56 0.86 -1.18
CA ILE A 58 1.10 2.17 -1.62
C ILE A 58 0.14 1.95 -2.78
N MET A 59 -1.09 2.42 -2.62
CA MET A 59 -2.15 2.28 -3.61
C MET A 59 -2.63 3.66 -4.03
N ALA A 60 -2.77 3.89 -5.34
CA ALA A 60 -3.38 5.11 -5.82
C ALA A 60 -4.91 5.04 -5.69
N SER A 61 -5.49 6.20 -5.44
CA SER A 61 -6.94 6.43 -5.49
C SER A 61 -7.29 7.25 -6.72
N SER A 62 -8.55 7.22 -7.14
CA SER A 62 -9.07 7.94 -8.30
C SER A 62 -8.97 9.48 -8.19
N ASN A 63 -8.81 10.01 -6.97
CA ASN A 63 -8.69 11.44 -6.69
C ASN A 63 -7.23 11.93 -6.57
N SER A 64 -6.27 11.26 -7.22
CA SER A 64 -4.84 11.57 -7.15
C SER A 64 -4.28 11.59 -5.73
N THR A 65 -4.75 10.71 -4.86
CA THR A 65 -4.17 10.50 -3.53
C THR A 65 -3.54 9.11 -3.44
N LEU A 66 -2.61 8.93 -2.50
CA LEU A 66 -2.00 7.63 -2.22
C LEU A 66 -2.42 7.15 -0.83
N LEU A 67 -2.92 5.91 -0.76
CA LEU A 67 -3.15 5.19 0.47
C LEU A 67 -1.89 4.40 0.84
N ILE A 68 -1.47 4.52 2.09
CA ILE A 68 -0.36 3.74 2.65
C ILE A 68 -0.94 2.70 3.61
N LYS A 69 -0.67 1.43 3.36
CA LYS A 69 -1.10 0.31 4.21
C LYS A 69 0.12 -0.48 4.70
N PRO A 70 0.28 -0.72 6.02
CA PRO A 70 1.36 -1.58 6.49
C PRO A 70 1.15 -3.02 6.04
N VAL A 71 2.24 -3.70 5.68
CA VAL A 71 2.25 -5.11 5.30
C VAL A 71 2.90 -5.90 6.43
N VAL A 72 2.23 -6.94 6.88
CA VAL A 72 2.78 -7.86 7.88
C VAL A 72 3.84 -8.73 7.21
N MET A 73 5.07 -8.64 7.71
CA MET A 73 6.19 -9.45 7.23
C MET A 73 6.24 -10.80 7.94
N GLN A 74 6.91 -11.78 7.34
CA GLN A 74 6.94 -13.16 7.84
C GLN A 74 7.39 -13.26 9.32
N GLU A 75 8.32 -12.42 9.74
CA GLU A 75 8.79 -12.30 11.13
C GLU A 75 7.71 -11.90 12.15
N LEU A 76 6.65 -11.24 11.70
CA LEU A 76 5.51 -10.82 12.53
C LEU A 76 4.34 -11.82 12.44
N MET A 77 4.42 -12.81 11.56
CA MET A 77 3.42 -13.87 11.45
C MET A 77 3.75 -14.98 12.45
N LEU A 78 2.79 -15.31 13.32
CA LEU A 78 2.91 -16.50 14.15
C LEU A 78 2.92 -17.75 13.24
N PRO A 79 3.75 -18.77 13.53
CA PRO A 79 3.65 -20.06 12.84
C PRO A 79 2.23 -20.58 12.95
N SER A 80 1.51 -20.61 11.83
CA SER A 80 0.11 -20.95 11.80
C SER A 80 -0.13 -21.99 10.71
N ASN A 81 -0.59 -23.17 11.14
CA ASN A 81 -1.10 -24.20 10.25
C ASN A 81 -2.55 -23.83 9.92
N PHE A 82 -2.74 -22.96 8.93
CA PHE A 82 -4.08 -22.67 8.43
C PHE A 82 -4.59 -23.90 7.70
N PRO A 83 -5.70 -24.52 8.14
CA PRO A 83 -6.36 -25.53 7.32
C PRO A 83 -6.74 -24.89 5.99
N SER A 84 -6.61 -25.62 4.89
CA SER A 84 -7.09 -25.15 3.59
C SER A 84 -8.55 -24.73 3.73
N LEU A 85 -8.84 -23.44 3.54
CA LEU A 85 -10.22 -22.96 3.51
C LEU A 85 -10.96 -23.75 2.43
N SER A 86 -11.97 -24.52 2.81
CA SER A 86 -12.88 -25.13 1.85
C SER A 86 -13.61 -24.01 1.12
N GLU A 87 -13.46 -23.92 -0.21
CA GLU A 87 -13.97 -22.84 -1.07
C GLU A 87 -15.50 -22.67 -1.07
N LYS A 88 -16.25 -23.47 -0.30
CA LYS A 88 -17.69 -23.27 -0.12
C LYS A 88 -17.97 -22.32 1.03
N THR A 89 -17.82 -21.02 0.79
CA THR A 89 -18.66 -20.05 1.50
C THR A 89 -20.12 -20.42 1.21
N SER A 90 -20.92 -20.62 2.25
CA SER A 90 -22.33 -20.98 2.10
C SER A 90 -23.07 -19.82 1.44
N GLN A 91 -23.65 -20.04 0.25
CA GLN A 91 -24.45 -19.04 -0.47
C GLN A 91 -25.53 -18.42 0.43
N GLN A 92 -26.13 -19.23 1.32
CA GLN A 92 -27.11 -18.76 2.30
C GLN A 92 -26.53 -17.74 3.29
N SER A 93 -25.28 -17.91 3.70
CA SER A 93 -24.63 -16.95 4.60
C SER A 93 -24.32 -15.64 3.91
N THR A 94 -24.04 -15.67 2.60
CA THR A 94 -23.83 -14.47 1.80
C THR A 94 -25.13 -13.71 1.59
N GLU A 95 -26.22 -14.37 1.21
CA GLU A 95 -27.55 -13.76 1.02
C GLU A 95 -28.06 -13.06 2.30
N ILE A 96 -27.93 -13.70 3.47
CA ILE A 96 -28.35 -13.10 4.74
C ILE A 96 -27.57 -11.81 5.06
N ILE A 97 -26.27 -11.77 4.72
CA ILE A 97 -25.44 -10.60 4.98
C ILE A 97 -25.77 -9.47 3.98
N GLU A 98 -26.02 -9.80 2.72
CA GLU A 98 -26.48 -8.83 1.71
C GLU A 98 -27.82 -8.19 2.12
N ASP A 99 -28.80 -9.00 2.52
CA ASP A 99 -30.11 -8.52 3.02
C ASP A 99 -29.98 -7.60 4.25
N CYS A 100 -28.96 -7.80 5.10
CA CYS A 100 -28.71 -6.94 6.27
C CYS A 100 -28.06 -5.59 5.89
N LEU A 101 -27.34 -5.53 4.77
CA LEU A 101 -26.64 -4.33 4.31
C LEU A 101 -27.55 -3.42 3.45
N ASP A 102 -28.62 -3.97 2.88
CA ASP A 102 -29.62 -3.26 2.07
C ASP A 102 -30.76 -2.61 2.90
N MET A 103 -30.60 -2.48 4.23
CA MET A 103 -31.55 -1.79 5.13
C MET A 103 -31.38 -0.26 5.19
#